data_AF-A0A7S3KQ77-F1
#
_entry.id   AF-A0A7S3KQ77-F1
#
_cell.length_a   1.000
_cell.length_b   1.000
_cell.length_c   1.000
_cell.angle_alpha   90.00
_cell.angle_beta   90.00
_cell.angle_gamma   90.00
#
_symmetry.space_group_name_H-M   'P 1'
#
loop_
_entity.id
_entity.type
_entity.pdbx_description
1 polymer ?
#
loop_
_entity_poly.entity_id
_entity_poly.type
_entity_poly.pdbx_seq_one_letter_code
_entity_poly.pdbx_strand_id
1 'polypeptide(L)'
;MYLVEYFAAVLAWICIIVSFFCLLGLGFYFFFTRNSSNNDESNNSSYNIVWAIICWVGALAIFLFVCCFCSALRIAIGVIQASADFITDTKRILLVPIIGFVFVIIFYLLWVSVAIHIYTIGDISSTGGSTGQGRRVEWENSTRRVWYFHIFGLFWMNSFIDAFIGFIIIVAAATWYFSHGTDREGSAETYKGFKWIFRYHLGSLALGSLIIAIAELIKWTFEYVRKRLENANPTNAALKFFLCLVSYCISCLNRIIKFITKNAYIQVALTSKHFCLSAFNAFILILRNAARFTFVEWIAFMFNILGKILIVTLTCLISYVILELWTG
;
A
#
# COMPACT_ATOMS: atom_id res chain seq x y z
N MET A 1 -24.18 11.87 -13.50
CA MET A 1 -22.78 12.16 -13.87
C MET A 1 -22.31 13.43 -13.17
N TYR A 2 -22.83 14.62 -13.52
CA TYR A 2 -22.49 15.91 -12.87
C TYR A 2 -22.50 15.95 -11.33
N LEU A 3 -23.41 15.21 -10.67
CA LEU A 3 -23.48 15.19 -9.20
C LEU A 3 -22.28 14.46 -8.57
N VAL A 4 -21.70 13.45 -9.24
CA VAL A 4 -20.54 12.71 -8.76
C VAL A 4 -19.25 13.50 -9.02
N GLU A 5 -19.15 14.18 -10.17
CA GLU A 5 -18.03 15.08 -10.51
C GLU A 5 -17.90 16.24 -9.52
N TYR A 6 -19.03 16.90 -9.22
CA TYR A 6 -19.09 17.98 -8.25
C TYR A 6 -18.72 17.47 -6.86
N PHE A 7 -19.26 16.31 -6.47
CA PHE A 7 -18.95 15.69 -5.20
C PHE A 7 -17.45 15.35 -5.07
N ALA A 8 -16.81 14.80 -6.11
CA ALA A 8 -15.39 14.45 -6.08
C ALA A 8 -14.48 15.69 -5.91
N ALA A 9 -14.76 16.79 -6.61
CA ALA A 9 -14.00 18.02 -6.45
C ALA A 9 -14.23 18.67 -5.08
N VAL A 10 -15.48 18.73 -4.62
CA VAL A 10 -15.82 19.24 -3.29
C VAL A 10 -15.14 18.40 -2.22
N LEU A 11 -15.16 17.07 -2.35
CA LEU A 11 -14.54 16.16 -1.38
C LEU A 11 -13.02 16.30 -1.36
N ALA A 12 -12.37 16.55 -2.50
CA ALA A 12 -10.95 16.87 -2.54
C ALA A 12 -10.62 18.16 -1.77
N TRP A 13 -11.40 19.23 -1.95
CA TRP A 13 -11.24 20.47 -1.17
C TRP A 13 -11.51 20.26 0.32
N ILE A 14 -12.56 19.54 0.67
CA ILE A 14 -12.86 19.17 2.06
C ILE A 14 -11.68 18.41 2.66
N CYS A 15 -11.09 17.44 1.97
CA CYS A 15 -9.93 16.70 2.48
C CYS A 15 -8.74 17.61 2.80
N ILE A 16 -8.46 18.59 1.93
CA ILE A 16 -7.36 19.56 2.12
C ILE A 16 -7.65 20.46 3.33
N ILE A 17 -8.86 21.00 3.40
CA ILE A 17 -9.31 21.89 4.47
C ILE A 17 -9.30 21.16 5.81
N VAL A 18 -9.89 19.96 5.86
CA VAL A 18 -9.91 19.09 7.04
C VAL A 18 -8.50 18.73 7.47
N SER A 19 -7.59 18.42 6.54
CA SER A 19 -6.19 18.12 6.88
C SER A 19 -5.51 19.33 7.55
N PHE A 20 -5.72 20.53 7.02
CA PHE A 20 -5.17 21.76 7.58
C PHE A 20 -5.72 22.05 8.98
N PHE A 21 -7.04 22.03 9.16
CA PHE A 21 -7.66 22.29 10.47
C PHE A 21 -7.39 21.18 11.48
N CYS A 22 -7.24 19.93 11.04
CA CYS A 22 -6.84 18.82 11.90
C CYS A 22 -5.43 19.04 12.47
N LEU A 23 -4.47 19.47 11.65
CA LEU A 23 -3.12 19.80 12.14
C LEU A 23 -3.13 21.00 13.10
N LEU A 24 -3.92 22.05 12.81
CA LEU A 24 -4.06 23.17 13.74
C LEU A 24 -4.68 22.72 15.06
N GLY A 25 -5.77 21.96 15.00
CA GLY A 25 -6.47 21.43 16.17
C GLY A 25 -5.60 20.51 17.02
N LEU A 26 -4.84 19.60 16.41
CA LEU A 26 -3.87 18.76 17.10
C LEU A 26 -2.75 19.60 17.75
N GLY A 27 -2.25 20.62 17.05
CA GLY A 27 -1.27 21.55 17.62
C GLY A 27 -1.78 22.27 18.86
N PHE A 28 -3.01 22.80 18.80
CA PHE A 28 -3.67 23.40 19.97
C PHE A 28 -3.93 22.37 21.07
N TYR A 29 -4.37 21.16 20.74
CA TYR A 29 -4.60 20.09 21.71
C TYR A 29 -3.33 19.75 22.49
N PHE A 30 -2.19 19.56 21.82
CA PHE A 30 -0.91 19.31 22.49
C PHE A 30 -0.46 20.51 23.34
N PHE A 31 -0.69 21.74 22.85
CA PHE A 31 -0.38 22.96 23.59
C PHE A 31 -1.24 23.14 24.85
N PHE A 32 -2.55 22.88 24.79
CA PHE A 32 -3.45 22.95 25.95
C PHE A 32 -3.21 21.82 26.94
N THR A 33 -3.00 20.59 26.45
CA THR A 33 -2.67 19.42 27.30
C THR A 33 -1.38 19.67 28.10
N ARG A 34 -0.41 20.37 27.51
CA ARG A 34 0.77 20.85 28.24
C ARG A 34 0.39 21.75 29.42
N ASN A 35 -0.48 22.74 29.22
CA ASN A 35 -0.86 23.68 30.27
C ASN A 35 -1.66 23.01 31.42
N SER A 36 -2.44 21.97 31.09
CA SER A 36 -3.18 21.19 32.09
C SER A 36 -2.30 20.20 32.87
N SER A 37 -1.14 19.81 32.32
CA SER A 37 -0.21 18.84 32.92
C SER A 37 0.83 19.49 33.85
N ASN A 38 0.58 20.71 34.34
CA ASN A 38 1.53 21.48 35.17
C ASN A 38 1.83 20.87 36.56
N ASN A 39 1.24 19.73 36.92
CA ASN A 39 1.38 19.19 38.28
C ASN A 39 2.36 18.03 38.48
N ASP A 40 2.83 17.24 37.49
CA ASP A 40 3.75 16.12 37.84
C ASP A 40 4.75 15.54 36.80
N GLU A 41 4.87 15.99 35.53
CA GLU A 41 5.84 15.37 34.59
C GLU A 41 6.53 16.37 33.64
N SER A 42 7.72 16.86 34.02
CA SER A 42 8.52 17.82 33.24
C SER A 42 8.94 17.30 31.85
N ASN A 43 9.17 16.00 31.72
CA ASN A 43 9.55 15.37 30.44
C ASN A 43 8.39 15.37 29.44
N ASN A 44 7.17 15.01 29.87
CA ASN A 44 6.00 14.97 29.00
C ASN A 44 5.59 16.37 28.50
N SER A 45 5.77 17.40 29.33
CA SER A 45 5.58 18.80 28.94
C SER A 45 6.49 19.21 27.76
N SER A 46 7.74 18.75 27.77
CA SER A 46 8.73 19.04 26.71
C SER A 46 8.45 18.28 25.41
N TYR A 47 7.94 17.04 25.47
CA TYR A 47 7.53 16.33 24.26
C TYR A 47 6.28 16.97 23.62
N ASN A 48 5.30 17.39 24.42
CA ASN A 48 4.07 17.98 23.92
C ASN A 48 4.29 19.31 23.18
N ILE A 49 5.22 20.17 23.64
CA ILE A 49 5.54 21.40 22.91
C ILE A 49 6.21 21.11 21.56
N VAL A 50 7.10 20.11 21.49
CA VAL A 50 7.75 19.73 20.23
C VAL A 50 6.71 19.23 19.23
N TRP A 51 5.78 18.39 19.65
CA TRP A 51 4.68 17.92 18.80
C TRP A 51 3.76 19.07 18.34
N ALA A 52 3.43 20.01 19.23
CA ALA A 52 2.63 21.18 18.85
C ALA A 52 3.31 22.03 17.76
N ILE A 53 4.62 22.29 17.90
CA ILE A 53 5.42 23.02 16.90
C ILE A 53 5.43 22.25 15.57
N ILE A 54 5.67 20.94 15.59
CA ILE A 54 5.66 20.10 14.38
C ILE A 54 4.30 20.21 13.66
N CYS A 55 3.19 20.16 14.39
CA CYS A 55 1.85 20.28 13.83
C CYS A 55 1.60 21.66 13.17
N TRP A 56 1.99 22.76 13.83
CA TRP A 56 1.82 24.10 13.26
C TRP A 56 2.74 24.37 12.07
N VAL A 57 4.00 23.92 12.12
CA VAL A 57 4.92 23.98 10.98
C VAL A 57 4.36 23.16 9.82
N GLY A 58 3.80 21.98 10.10
CA GLY A 58 3.12 21.15 9.11
C GLY A 58 1.91 21.85 8.48
N ALA A 59 1.06 22.50 9.29
CA ALA A 59 -0.09 23.25 8.81
C ALA A 59 0.34 24.42 7.90
N LEU A 60 1.35 25.19 8.31
CA LEU A 60 1.91 26.28 7.50
C LEU A 60 2.51 25.74 6.19
N ALA A 61 3.25 24.63 6.24
CA ALA A 61 3.82 24.00 5.07
C ALA A 61 2.74 23.53 4.08
N ILE A 62 1.64 22.93 4.56
CA ILE A 62 0.49 22.56 3.71
C ILE A 62 -0.12 23.80 3.07
N PHE A 63 -0.35 24.86 3.85
CA PHE A 63 -0.92 26.11 3.34
C PHE A 63 -0.04 26.71 2.22
N LEU A 64 1.27 26.85 2.48
CA LEU A 64 2.23 27.35 1.49
C LEU A 64 2.28 26.45 0.27
N PHE A 65 2.29 25.12 0.45
CA PHE A 65 2.33 24.17 -0.65
C PHE A 65 1.07 24.28 -1.54
N VAL A 66 -0.11 24.38 -0.94
CA VAL A 66 -1.37 24.58 -1.68
C VAL A 66 -1.34 25.91 -2.43
N CYS A 67 -0.95 27.01 -1.79
CA CYS A 67 -0.89 28.34 -2.41
C CYS A 67 0.14 28.44 -3.54
N CYS A 68 1.34 27.90 -3.34
CA CYS A 68 2.42 27.95 -4.34
C CYS A 68 2.15 27.07 -5.55
N PHE A 69 1.43 25.97 -5.38
CA PHE A 69 1.21 24.98 -6.43
C PHE A 69 -0.29 24.82 -6.79
N CYS A 70 -1.07 25.90 -6.68
CA CYS A 70 -2.48 25.95 -7.07
C CYS A 70 -2.75 25.39 -8.48
N SER A 71 -1.86 25.66 -9.43
CA SER A 71 -1.99 25.15 -10.81
C SER A 71 -1.83 23.63 -10.90
N ALA A 72 -0.93 23.05 -10.09
CA ALA A 72 -0.76 21.61 -9.99
C ALA A 72 -1.93 20.96 -9.25
N LEU A 73 -2.43 21.60 -8.19
CA LEU A 73 -3.59 21.15 -7.45
C LEU A 73 -4.84 21.06 -8.34
N ARG A 74 -5.09 22.08 -9.19
CA ARG A 74 -6.23 22.06 -10.12
C ARG A 74 -6.17 20.86 -11.08
N ILE A 75 -4.99 20.51 -11.57
CA ILE A 75 -4.81 19.33 -12.42
C ILE A 75 -5.05 18.05 -11.63
N ALA A 76 -4.55 17.97 -10.40
CA ALA A 76 -4.78 16.80 -9.54
C ALA A 76 -6.27 16.58 -9.26
N ILE A 77 -7.04 17.63 -8.98
CA ILE A 77 -8.49 17.54 -8.82
C ILE A 77 -9.15 17.01 -10.10
N GLY A 78 -8.74 17.49 -11.28
CA GLY A 78 -9.24 16.98 -12.56
C GLY A 78 -8.96 15.49 -12.77
N VAL A 79 -7.79 15.00 -12.35
CA VAL A 79 -7.45 13.56 -12.41
C VAL A 79 -8.35 12.73 -11.48
N ILE A 80 -8.68 13.24 -10.29
CA ILE A 80 -9.58 12.59 -9.35
C ILE A 80 -11.01 12.57 -9.88
N GLN A 81 -11.48 13.65 -10.50
CA GLN A 81 -12.78 13.71 -11.16
C GLN A 81 -12.87 12.67 -12.30
N ALA A 82 -11.90 12.65 -13.20
CA ALA A 82 -11.84 11.66 -14.28
C ALA A 82 -11.79 10.21 -13.75
N SER A 83 -11.16 9.98 -12.59
CA SER A 83 -11.15 8.67 -11.94
C SER A 83 -12.52 8.30 -11.37
N ALA A 84 -13.28 9.27 -10.86
CA ALA A 84 -14.65 9.05 -10.38
C ALA A 84 -15.59 8.72 -11.54
N ASP A 85 -15.48 9.46 -12.65
CA ASP A 85 -16.26 9.25 -13.88
C ASP A 85 -15.99 7.86 -14.46
N PHE A 86 -14.71 7.46 -14.51
CA PHE A 86 -14.34 6.13 -14.93
C PHE A 86 -15.03 5.02 -14.12
N ILE A 87 -15.11 5.17 -12.79
CA ILE A 87 -15.75 4.19 -11.91
C ILE A 87 -17.27 4.19 -12.11
N THR A 88 -17.89 5.35 -12.30
CA THR A 88 -19.35 5.45 -12.50
C THR A 88 -19.79 4.85 -13.82
N ASP A 89 -18.99 5.03 -14.86
CA ASP A 89 -19.29 4.56 -16.22
C ASP A 89 -18.94 3.08 -16.36
N THR A 90 -17.89 2.62 -15.68
CA THR A 90 -17.38 1.25 -15.80
C THR A 90 -17.76 0.39 -14.60
N LYS A 91 -19.05 0.15 -14.36
CA LYS A 91 -19.55 -0.66 -13.22
C LYS A 91 -18.91 -2.04 -13.10
N ARG A 92 -18.53 -2.66 -14.23
CA ARG A 92 -17.86 -3.98 -14.28
C ARG A 92 -16.51 -3.99 -13.55
N ILE A 93 -15.87 -2.85 -13.37
CA ILE A 93 -14.58 -2.79 -12.68
C ILE A 93 -14.68 -3.11 -11.19
N LEU A 94 -15.85 -2.94 -10.59
CA LEU A 94 -16.12 -3.30 -9.20
C LEU A 94 -16.04 -4.82 -8.97
N LEU A 95 -16.20 -5.63 -10.03
CA LEU A 95 -16.04 -7.09 -9.96
C LEU A 95 -14.57 -7.53 -9.99
N VAL A 96 -13.66 -6.70 -10.50
CA VAL A 96 -12.24 -7.06 -10.65
C VAL A 96 -11.57 -7.36 -9.30
N PRO A 97 -11.73 -6.52 -8.24
CA PRO A 97 -11.22 -6.85 -6.90
C PRO A 97 -11.85 -8.11 -6.29
N ILE A 98 -13.15 -8.37 -6.53
CA ILE A 98 -13.84 -9.56 -5.99
C ILE A 98 -13.27 -10.83 -6.59
N ILE A 99 -13.10 -10.85 -7.91
CA ILE A 99 -12.46 -11.96 -8.63
C ILE A 99 -11.02 -12.14 -8.14
N GLY A 100 -10.30 -11.03 -7.97
CA GLY A 100 -8.97 -11.01 -7.37
C GLY A 100 -8.92 -11.67 -5.99
N PHE A 101 -9.86 -11.34 -5.12
CA PHE A 101 -9.96 -11.91 -3.77
C PHE A 101 -10.17 -13.43 -3.79
N VAL A 102 -11.03 -13.94 -4.69
CA VAL A 102 -11.23 -15.38 -4.88
C VAL A 102 -9.93 -16.06 -5.33
N PHE A 103 -9.20 -15.48 -6.28
CA PHE A 103 -7.90 -16.01 -6.71
C PHE A 103 -6.88 -16.04 -5.56
N VAL A 104 -6.86 -14.99 -4.73
CA VAL A 104 -6.00 -14.92 -3.54
C VAL A 104 -6.33 -16.05 -2.57
N ILE A 105 -7.62 -16.28 -2.24
CA ILE A 105 -8.02 -17.38 -1.36
C ILE A 105 -7.55 -18.73 -1.90
N ILE A 106 -7.82 -19.02 -3.18
CA ILE A 106 -7.40 -20.27 -3.82
C ILE A 106 -5.88 -20.44 -3.72
N PHE A 107 -5.13 -19.39 -4.02
CA PHE A 107 -3.67 -19.39 -3.90
C PHE A 107 -3.20 -19.69 -2.47
N TYR A 108 -3.77 -19.03 -1.45
CA TYR A 108 -3.38 -19.29 -0.05
C TYR A 108 -3.70 -20.72 0.39
N LEU A 109 -4.85 -21.27 -0.02
CA LEU A 109 -5.20 -22.66 0.27
C LEU A 109 -4.19 -23.64 -0.34
N LEU A 110 -3.83 -23.44 -1.61
CA LEU A 110 -2.82 -24.23 -2.30
C LEU A 110 -1.44 -24.08 -1.65
N TRP A 111 -1.06 -22.85 -1.31
CA TRP A 111 0.22 -22.56 -0.67
C TRP A 111 0.35 -23.24 0.70
N VAL A 112 -0.69 -23.16 1.54
CA VAL A 112 -0.74 -23.83 2.86
C VAL A 112 -0.71 -25.34 2.69
N SER A 113 -1.46 -25.90 1.74
CA SER A 113 -1.42 -27.33 1.44
C SER A 113 0.00 -27.79 1.12
N VAL A 114 0.69 -27.12 0.19
CA VAL A 114 2.08 -27.45 -0.16
C VAL A 114 3.03 -27.25 1.03
N ALA A 115 2.82 -26.21 1.84
CA ALA A 115 3.63 -25.97 3.04
C ALA A 115 3.51 -27.12 4.05
N ILE A 116 2.30 -27.64 4.27
CA ILE A 116 2.06 -28.82 5.13
C ILE A 116 2.81 -30.02 4.58
N HIS A 117 2.71 -30.30 3.27
CA HIS A 117 3.41 -31.43 2.65
C HIS A 117 4.93 -31.31 2.79
N ILE A 118 5.51 -30.13 2.54
CA ILE A 118 6.95 -29.90 2.72
C ILE A 118 7.34 -30.11 4.18
N TYR A 119 6.53 -29.64 5.14
CA TYR A 119 6.81 -29.81 6.56
C TYR A 119 6.84 -31.28 6.97
N THR A 120 5.92 -32.09 6.43
CA THR A 120 5.81 -33.53 6.72
C THR A 120 6.92 -34.41 6.13
N ILE A 121 7.77 -33.88 5.24
CA ILE A 121 8.92 -34.62 4.69
C ILE A 121 10.01 -34.85 5.76
N GLY A 122 10.06 -34.03 6.81
CA GLY A 122 11.13 -34.11 7.79
C GLY A 122 11.06 -35.31 8.70
N ASP A 123 12.24 -35.86 9.02
CA ASP A 123 12.37 -36.98 9.93
C ASP A 123 12.20 -36.51 11.39
N ILE A 124 11.56 -37.35 12.20
CA ILE A 124 11.30 -37.04 13.61
C ILE A 124 12.47 -37.55 14.45
N SER A 125 13.33 -36.64 14.90
CA SER A 125 14.41 -36.96 15.83
C SER A 125 14.00 -36.68 17.29
N SER A 126 14.44 -37.54 18.20
CA SER A 126 14.28 -37.29 19.64
C SER A 126 15.33 -36.29 20.10
N THR A 127 14.89 -35.18 20.69
CA THR A 127 15.77 -34.26 21.41
C THR A 127 16.26 -34.99 22.65
N GLY A 128 17.55 -35.36 22.68
CA GLY A 128 18.20 -36.11 23.76
C GLY A 128 18.28 -35.35 25.09
N GLY A 129 17.13 -35.13 25.73
CA GLY A 129 17.00 -34.70 27.12
C GLY A 129 16.44 -35.82 27.98
N SER A 130 16.78 -35.82 29.27
CA SER A 130 16.43 -36.84 30.27
C SER A 130 14.93 -37.13 30.45
N THR A 131 14.04 -36.34 29.83
CA THR A 131 12.58 -36.53 29.85
C THR A 131 11.99 -37.09 28.55
N GLY A 132 12.77 -37.29 27.47
CA GLY A 132 12.34 -37.96 26.24
C GLY A 132 11.18 -37.32 25.46
N GLN A 133 10.66 -36.16 25.88
CA GLN A 133 9.43 -35.57 25.36
C GLN A 133 9.63 -34.56 24.21
N GLY A 134 10.87 -34.16 23.89
CA GLY A 134 11.14 -33.25 22.78
C GLY A 134 11.24 -33.99 21.46
N ARG A 135 10.25 -33.86 20.57
CA ARG A 135 10.37 -34.29 19.16
C ARG A 135 10.64 -33.06 18.30
N ARG A 136 11.68 -33.12 17.46
CA ARG A 136 11.99 -32.07 16.49
C ARG A 136 11.96 -32.66 15.09
N VAL A 137 11.41 -31.89 14.16
CA VAL A 137 11.42 -32.23 12.75
C VAL A 137 12.76 -31.78 12.19
N GLU A 138 13.58 -32.72 11.75
CA GLU A 138 14.85 -32.46 11.10
C GLU A 138 14.68 -32.52 9.58
N TRP A 139 15.15 -31.47 8.91
CA TRP A 139 15.09 -31.39 7.45
C TRP A 139 16.47 -31.55 6.84
N GLU A 140 16.52 -32.36 5.79
CA GLU A 140 17.67 -32.40 4.90
C GLU A 140 17.91 -31.02 4.24
N ASN A 141 19.14 -30.77 3.79
CA ASN A 141 19.50 -29.53 3.12
C ASN A 141 18.67 -29.30 1.84
N SER A 142 18.27 -30.37 1.15
CA SER A 142 17.38 -30.36 -0.02
C SER A 142 16.01 -29.77 0.34
N THR A 143 15.34 -30.33 1.35
CA THR A 143 14.04 -29.89 1.87
C THR A 143 14.09 -28.45 2.38
N ARG A 144 15.18 -28.07 3.06
CA ARG A 144 15.37 -26.68 3.52
C ARG A 144 15.44 -25.66 2.36
N ARG A 145 16.08 -26.02 1.24
CA ARG A 145 16.10 -25.16 0.03
C ARG A 145 14.71 -25.02 -0.59
N VAL A 146 13.95 -26.12 -0.68
CA VAL A 146 12.57 -26.12 -1.18
C VAL A 146 11.69 -25.23 -0.29
N TRP A 147 11.83 -25.32 1.04
CA TRP A 147 11.11 -24.46 1.98
C TRP A 147 11.39 -22.97 1.75
N TYR A 148 12.66 -22.57 1.58
CA TYR A 148 12.99 -21.17 1.30
C TYR A 148 12.46 -20.69 -0.06
N PHE A 149 12.50 -21.55 -1.08
CA PHE A 149 11.90 -21.25 -2.38
C PHE A 149 10.37 -21.11 -2.27
N HIS A 150 9.70 -21.95 -1.46
CA HIS A 150 8.25 -21.87 -1.23
C HIS A 150 7.84 -20.57 -0.51
N ILE A 151 8.63 -20.14 0.47
CA ILE A 151 8.46 -18.85 1.14
C ILE A 151 8.69 -17.69 0.17
N PHE A 152 9.75 -17.74 -0.65
CA PHE A 152 9.97 -16.73 -1.69
C PHE A 152 8.81 -16.68 -2.70
N GLY A 153 8.30 -17.85 -3.09
CA GLY A 153 7.12 -17.98 -3.95
C GLY A 153 5.89 -17.29 -3.36
N LEU A 154 5.73 -17.25 -2.04
CA LEU A 154 4.66 -16.49 -1.38
C LEU A 154 4.76 -14.99 -1.68
N PHE A 155 5.94 -14.39 -1.49
CA PHE A 155 6.16 -12.96 -1.77
C PHE A 155 5.97 -12.65 -3.25
N TRP A 156 6.53 -13.49 -4.12
CA TRP A 156 6.44 -13.28 -5.57
C TRP A 156 5.02 -13.40 -6.09
N MET A 157 4.30 -14.45 -5.71
CA MET A 157 2.93 -14.65 -6.16
C MET A 157 1.97 -13.58 -5.63
N ASN A 158 2.12 -13.12 -4.39
CA ASN A 158 1.33 -11.98 -3.89
C ASN A 158 1.58 -10.73 -4.74
N SER A 159 2.85 -10.36 -4.96
CA SER A 159 3.20 -9.23 -5.82
C SER A 159 2.73 -9.40 -7.26
N PHE A 160 2.70 -10.63 -7.77
CA PHE A 160 2.26 -10.95 -9.13
C PHE A 160 0.73 -10.83 -9.28
N ILE A 161 -0.04 -11.34 -8.32
CA ILE A 161 -1.50 -11.21 -8.30
C ILE A 161 -1.90 -9.73 -8.23
N ASP A 162 -1.24 -8.95 -7.38
CA ASP A 162 -1.44 -7.49 -7.30
C ASP A 162 -1.14 -6.80 -8.64
N ALA A 163 -0.01 -7.16 -9.28
CA ALA A 163 0.35 -6.62 -10.59
C ALA A 163 -0.68 -7.01 -11.66
N PHE A 164 -1.18 -8.24 -11.64
CA PHE A 164 -2.17 -8.75 -12.59
C PHE A 164 -3.50 -8.01 -12.48
N ILE A 165 -4.07 -7.93 -11.27
CA ILE A 165 -5.32 -7.22 -10.99
C ILE A 165 -5.17 -5.73 -11.32
N GLY A 166 -4.06 -5.12 -10.88
CA GLY A 166 -3.75 -3.72 -11.16
C GLY A 166 -3.64 -3.41 -12.65
N PHE A 167 -3.02 -4.30 -13.43
CA PHE A 167 -2.88 -4.09 -14.87
C PHE A 167 -4.21 -4.15 -15.62
N ILE A 168 -5.14 -5.02 -15.21
CA ILE A 168 -6.51 -5.04 -15.77
C ILE A 168 -7.20 -3.68 -15.57
N ILE A 169 -7.09 -3.12 -14.36
CA ILE A 169 -7.65 -1.80 -14.03
C ILE A 169 -6.98 -0.71 -14.86
N ILE A 170 -5.65 -0.75 -15.01
CA ILE A 170 -4.88 0.21 -15.82
C ILE A 170 -5.35 0.19 -17.28
N VAL A 171 -5.50 -1.00 -17.90
CA VAL A 171 -5.95 -1.11 -19.29
C VAL A 171 -7.39 -0.64 -19.44
N ALA A 172 -8.27 -0.98 -18.50
CA ALA A 172 -9.65 -0.51 -18.51
C ALA A 172 -9.72 1.03 -18.41
N ALA A 173 -8.92 1.63 -17.52
CA ALA A 173 -8.86 3.08 -17.36
C ALA A 173 -8.27 3.77 -18.60
N ALA A 174 -7.17 3.25 -19.14
CA ALA A 174 -6.55 3.81 -20.34
C ALA A 174 -7.48 3.73 -21.56
N THR A 175 -8.10 2.57 -21.80
CA THR A 175 -9.04 2.40 -22.92
C THR A 175 -10.27 3.29 -22.78
N TRP A 176 -10.83 3.42 -21.57
CA TRP A 176 -11.94 4.34 -21.32
C TRP A 176 -11.55 5.81 -21.50
N TYR A 177 -10.39 6.22 -20.99
CA TYR A 177 -9.93 7.61 -21.06
C TYR A 177 -9.62 8.05 -22.49
N PHE A 178 -8.95 7.19 -23.28
CA PHE A 178 -8.58 7.52 -24.66
C PHE A 178 -9.67 7.17 -25.70
N SER A 179 -10.75 6.47 -25.31
CA SER A 179 -11.91 6.28 -26.18
C SER A 179 -12.97 7.38 -26.03
N HIS A 180 -12.85 8.24 -25.01
CA HIS A 180 -13.66 9.44 -24.87
C HIS A 180 -13.33 10.45 -25.99
N GLY A 181 -14.33 10.72 -26.84
CA GLY A 181 -14.31 11.79 -27.84
C GLY A 181 -15.50 12.72 -27.65
N THR A 182 -15.55 13.84 -28.37
CA THR A 182 -16.62 14.86 -28.25
C THR A 182 -18.04 14.30 -28.41
N ASP A 183 -18.21 13.17 -29.11
CA ASP A 183 -19.51 12.60 -29.47
C ASP A 183 -19.65 11.09 -29.12
N ARG A 184 -18.77 10.53 -28.28
CA ARG A 184 -18.81 9.10 -27.91
C ARG A 184 -18.50 8.88 -26.44
N GLU A 185 -19.40 8.15 -25.76
CA GLU A 185 -19.14 7.58 -24.43
C GLU A 185 -18.01 6.55 -24.54
N GLY A 186 -16.98 6.68 -23.68
CA GLY A 186 -15.83 5.79 -23.69
C GLY A 186 -16.21 4.35 -23.32
N SER A 187 -15.86 3.36 -24.14
CA SER A 187 -16.08 1.95 -23.82
C SER A 187 -14.87 1.36 -23.10
N ALA A 188 -15.04 0.99 -21.83
CA ALA A 188 -13.98 0.34 -21.07
C ALA A 188 -13.86 -1.15 -21.44
N GLU A 189 -12.74 -1.52 -22.06
CA GLU A 189 -12.54 -2.86 -22.61
C GLU A 189 -11.82 -3.78 -21.61
N THR A 190 -12.51 -4.10 -20.51
CA THR A 190 -11.99 -4.96 -19.42
C THR A 190 -11.49 -6.34 -19.90
N TYR A 191 -12.16 -6.95 -20.88
CA TYR A 191 -11.74 -8.24 -21.47
C TYR A 191 -10.45 -8.12 -22.30
N LYS A 192 -10.21 -6.97 -22.95
CA LYS A 192 -8.96 -6.76 -23.69
C LYS A 192 -7.76 -6.72 -22.75
N GLY A 193 -7.90 -6.14 -21.56
CA GLY A 193 -6.87 -6.17 -20.53
C GLY A 193 -6.42 -7.59 -20.18
N PHE A 194 -7.39 -8.49 -19.93
CA PHE A 194 -7.11 -9.90 -19.66
C PHE A 194 -6.36 -10.57 -20.84
N LYS A 195 -6.84 -10.36 -22.07
CA LYS A 195 -6.20 -10.92 -23.29
C LYS A 195 -4.79 -10.37 -23.49
N TRP A 196 -4.57 -9.08 -23.26
CA TRP A 196 -3.27 -8.43 -23.45
C TRP A 196 -2.23 -8.89 -22.45
N ILE A 197 -2.63 -9.17 -21.20
CA ILE A 197 -1.72 -9.75 -20.21
C ILE A 197 -1.14 -11.06 -20.73
N PHE A 198 -1.99 -12.04 -21.07
CA PHE A 198 -1.51 -13.36 -21.50
C PHE A 198 -0.77 -13.33 -22.84
N ARG A 199 -1.14 -12.42 -23.75
CA ARG A 199 -0.57 -12.40 -25.10
C ARG A 199 0.71 -11.56 -25.23
N TYR A 200 0.86 -10.51 -24.42
CA TYR A 200 1.89 -9.49 -24.64
C TYR A 200 2.64 -9.03 -23.38
N HIS A 201 1.97 -8.95 -22.21
CA HIS A 201 2.55 -8.25 -21.05
C HIS A 201 2.91 -9.11 -19.84
N LEU A 202 2.62 -10.42 -19.86
CA LEU A 202 2.87 -11.34 -18.76
C LEU A 202 4.30 -11.26 -18.22
N GLY A 203 5.30 -11.20 -19.11
CA GLY A 203 6.71 -11.10 -18.73
C GLY A 203 7.06 -9.78 -18.03
N SER A 204 6.44 -8.67 -18.42
CA SER A 204 6.65 -7.38 -17.75
C SER A 204 6.05 -7.36 -16.35
N LEU A 205 4.87 -7.96 -16.18
CA LEU A 205 4.24 -8.15 -14.87
C LEU A 205 5.05 -9.10 -13.98
N ALA A 206 5.55 -10.21 -14.54
CA ALA A 206 6.40 -11.16 -13.83
C ALA A 206 7.70 -10.52 -13.35
N LEU A 207 8.37 -9.75 -14.21
CA LEU A 207 9.61 -9.05 -13.85
C LEU A 207 9.40 -7.97 -12.79
N GLY A 208 8.39 -7.10 -12.98
CA GLY A 208 8.12 -6.04 -12.01
C GLY A 208 7.70 -6.59 -10.64
N SER A 209 6.86 -7.63 -10.61
CA SER A 209 6.46 -8.28 -9.36
C SER A 209 7.60 -9.03 -8.68
N LEU A 210 8.54 -9.60 -9.46
CA LEU A 210 9.75 -10.22 -8.93
C LEU A 210 10.63 -9.19 -8.22
N ILE A 211 10.81 -8.00 -8.81
CA ILE A 211 11.58 -6.91 -8.20
C ILE A 211 10.94 -6.46 -6.88
N ILE A 212 9.61 -6.31 -6.85
CA ILE A 212 8.88 -5.99 -5.62
C ILE A 212 9.10 -7.09 -4.57
N ALA A 213 8.93 -8.36 -4.95
CA ALA A 213 9.06 -9.48 -4.03
C ALA A 213 10.46 -9.60 -3.40
N ILE A 214 11.51 -9.34 -4.18
CA ILE A 214 12.88 -9.29 -3.67
C ILE A 214 13.02 -8.15 -2.64
N ALA A 215 12.52 -6.96 -2.94
CA ALA A 215 12.56 -5.83 -2.01
C ALA A 215 11.77 -6.10 -0.72
N GLU A 216 10.61 -6.75 -0.82
CA GLU A 216 9.81 -7.17 0.33
C GLU A 216 10.50 -8.23 1.17
N LEU A 217 11.11 -9.23 0.54
CA LEU A 217 11.85 -10.28 1.24
C LEU A 217 13.05 -9.70 1.98
N ILE A 218 13.80 -8.79 1.37
CA ILE A 218 14.91 -8.07 2.02
C ILE A 218 14.39 -7.31 3.24
N LYS A 219 13.31 -6.55 3.09
CA LYS A 219 12.70 -5.79 4.19
C LYS A 219 12.24 -6.70 5.33
N TRP A 220 11.56 -7.80 5.01
CA TRP A 220 11.04 -8.72 6.02
C TRP A 220 12.16 -9.45 6.75
N THR A 221 13.19 -9.89 6.03
CA THR A 221 14.37 -10.54 6.61
C THR A 221 15.14 -9.60 7.51
N PHE A 222 15.35 -8.35 7.07
CA PHE A 222 16.01 -7.34 7.89
C PHE A 222 15.21 -7.05 9.16
N GLU A 223 13.90 -6.90 9.07
CA GLU A 223 13.03 -6.64 10.21
C GLU A 223 13.02 -7.79 11.22
N TYR A 224 13.11 -9.03 10.73
CA TYR A 224 13.27 -10.21 11.58
C TYR A 224 14.62 -10.21 12.32
N VAL A 225 15.73 -9.94 11.61
CA VAL A 225 17.07 -9.84 12.21
C VAL A 225 17.13 -8.70 13.22
N ARG A 226 16.57 -7.55 12.88
CA ARG A 226 16.47 -6.36 13.74
C ARG A 226 15.84 -6.71 15.09
N LYS A 227 14.65 -7.32 15.08
CA LYS A 227 13.93 -7.72 16.30
C LYS A 227 14.74 -8.68 17.17
N ARG A 228 15.42 -9.66 16.55
CA ARG A 228 16.29 -10.58 17.29
C ARG A 228 17.49 -9.87 17.93
N LEU A 229 18.12 -8.95 17.20
CA LEU A 229 19.31 -8.26 17.66
C LEU A 229 19.00 -7.25 18.78
N GLU A 230 17.85 -6.58 18.71
CA GLU A 230 17.35 -5.69 19.76
C GLU A 230 17.00 -6.46 21.04
N ASN A 231 16.38 -7.64 20.91
CA ASN A 231 16.06 -8.50 22.06
C ASN A 231 17.31 -9.06 22.73
N ALA A 232 18.37 -9.35 21.96
CA ALA A 232 19.64 -9.83 22.50
C ALA A 232 20.45 -8.71 23.18
N ASN A 233 20.26 -7.45 22.79
CA ASN A 233 21.03 -6.30 23.28
C ASN A 233 20.12 -5.14 23.74
N PRO A 234 19.32 -5.34 24.80
CA PRO A 234 18.27 -4.40 25.18
C PRO A 234 18.80 -3.04 25.64
N THR A 235 20.03 -2.95 26.14
CA THR A 235 20.63 -1.73 26.71
C THR A 235 21.41 -0.89 25.69
N ASN A 236 21.72 -1.41 24.51
CA ASN A 236 22.57 -0.73 23.54
C ASN A 236 21.76 0.27 22.68
N ALA A 237 21.71 1.53 23.12
CA ALA A 237 20.98 2.59 22.43
C ALA A 237 21.56 2.91 21.03
N ALA A 238 22.88 2.86 20.85
CA ALA A 238 23.54 3.14 19.57
C ALA A 238 23.15 2.10 18.51
N LEU A 239 23.10 0.83 18.90
CA LEU A 239 22.65 -0.27 18.05
C LEU A 239 21.18 -0.07 17.62
N LYS A 240 20.28 0.24 18.56
CA LYS A 240 18.87 0.51 18.25
C LYS A 240 18.71 1.67 17.27
N PHE A 241 19.47 2.75 17.47
CA PHE A 241 19.47 3.90 16.56
C PHE A 241 19.89 3.51 15.14
N PHE A 242 21.03 2.82 15.00
CA PHE A 242 21.53 2.37 13.70
C PHE A 242 20.54 1.42 13.00
N LEU A 243 20.00 0.45 13.73
CA LEU A 243 18.99 -0.47 13.21
C LEU A 243 17.71 0.23 12.74
N CYS A 244 17.27 1.25 13.48
CA CYS A 244 16.14 2.09 13.10
C CYS A 244 16.43 2.83 11.79
N LEU A 245 17.61 3.45 11.65
CA LEU A 245 18.01 4.15 10.42
C LEU A 245 18.02 3.21 9.21
N VAL A 246 18.63 2.03 9.33
CA VAL A 246 18.66 1.05 8.23
C VAL A 246 17.25 0.53 7.91
N SER A 247 16.41 0.27 8.92
CA SER A 247 15.00 -0.11 8.72
C SER A 247 14.24 0.95 7.92
N TYR A 248 14.48 2.23 8.24
CA TYR A 248 13.89 3.36 7.54
C TYR A 248 14.37 3.44 6.08
N CYS A 249 15.67 3.31 5.82
CA CYS A 249 16.24 3.31 4.48
C CYS A 249 15.69 2.17 3.61
N ILE A 250 15.64 0.94 4.13
CA ILE A 250 15.07 -0.22 3.43
C ILE A 250 13.57 -0.02 3.18
N SER A 251 12.85 0.52 4.16
CA SER A 251 11.43 0.84 4.02
C SER A 251 11.18 1.91 2.94
N CYS A 252 12.05 2.92 2.84
CA CYS A 252 12.01 3.94 1.80
C CYS A 252 12.26 3.34 0.42
N LEU A 253 13.34 2.56 0.27
CA LEU A 253 13.67 1.88 -0.99
C LEU A 253 12.53 0.96 -1.46
N ASN A 254 11.95 0.17 -0.56
CA ASN A 254 10.82 -0.70 -0.87
C ASN A 254 9.59 0.11 -1.35
N ARG A 255 9.31 1.28 -0.75
CA ARG A 255 8.22 2.17 -1.20
C ARG A 255 8.51 2.74 -2.59
N ILE A 256 9.74 3.19 -2.84
CA ILE A 256 10.17 3.71 -4.14
C ILE A 256 10.05 2.65 -5.23
N ILE A 257 10.52 1.42 -4.97
CA ILE A 257 10.43 0.30 -5.90
C ILE A 257 8.98 0.00 -6.26
N LYS A 258 8.09 -0.10 -5.27
CA LYS A 258 6.65 -0.32 -5.51
C LYS A 258 6.03 0.81 -6.33
N PHE A 259 6.36 2.05 -5.99
CA PHE A 259 5.84 3.24 -6.67
C PHE A 259 6.30 3.30 -8.13
N ILE A 260 7.60 3.14 -8.41
CA ILE A 260 8.14 3.14 -9.78
C ILE A 260 7.55 1.96 -10.57
N THR A 261 7.48 0.77 -9.98
CA THR A 261 6.94 -0.43 -10.66
C THR A 261 5.48 -0.25 -11.03
N LYS A 262 4.65 0.30 -10.13
CA LYS A 262 3.23 0.60 -10.43
C LYS A 262 3.11 1.58 -11.60
N ASN A 263 3.89 2.65 -11.63
CA ASN A 263 3.88 3.61 -12.73
C ASN A 263 4.50 3.05 -14.02
N ALA A 264 5.46 2.13 -13.92
CA ALA A 264 6.00 1.41 -15.06
C ALA A 264 4.91 0.58 -15.74
N TYR A 265 4.05 -0.10 -14.98
CA TYR A 265 2.92 -0.83 -15.56
C TYR A 265 1.94 0.07 -16.32
N ILE A 266 1.70 1.30 -15.85
CA ILE A 266 0.92 2.30 -16.58
C ILE A 266 1.62 2.60 -17.91
N GLN A 267 2.92 2.87 -17.90
CA GLN A 267 3.68 3.12 -19.14
C GLN A 267 3.72 1.90 -20.08
N VAL A 268 3.80 0.67 -19.55
CA VAL A 268 3.72 -0.56 -20.34
C VAL A 268 2.37 -0.64 -21.05
N ALA A 269 1.27 -0.39 -20.34
CA ALA A 269 -0.07 -0.43 -20.92
C ALA A 269 -0.28 0.65 -22.01
N LEU A 270 0.27 1.84 -21.80
CA LEU A 270 0.12 2.97 -22.74
C LEU A 270 1.01 2.88 -23.98
N THR A 271 2.25 2.42 -23.80
CA THR A 271 3.27 2.49 -24.87
C THR A 271 3.61 1.14 -25.48
N SER A 272 3.15 0.04 -24.87
CA SER A 272 3.52 -1.34 -25.23
C SER A 272 5.03 -1.62 -25.23
N LYS A 273 5.83 -0.81 -24.52
CA LYS A 273 7.28 -1.02 -24.36
C LYS A 273 7.58 -1.95 -23.18
N HIS A 274 8.75 -2.58 -23.20
CA HIS A 274 9.19 -3.49 -22.14
C HIS A 274 9.42 -2.78 -20.80
N PHE A 275 9.33 -3.53 -19.71
CA PHE A 275 9.29 -3.03 -18.33
C PHE A 275 10.38 -1.99 -17.99
N CYS A 276 11.66 -2.27 -18.25
CA CYS A 276 12.76 -1.39 -17.83
C CYS A 276 12.68 0.01 -18.48
N LEU A 277 12.41 0.06 -19.79
CA LEU A 277 12.24 1.33 -20.50
C LEU A 277 10.99 2.08 -20.03
N SER A 278 9.89 1.35 -19.79
CA SER A 278 8.66 1.91 -19.23
C SER A 278 8.87 2.45 -17.81
N ALA A 279 9.66 1.78 -16.97
CA ALA A 279 10.02 2.25 -15.63
C ALA A 279 10.87 3.54 -15.67
N PHE A 280 11.83 3.61 -16.58
CA PHE A 280 12.64 4.81 -16.78
C PHE A 280 11.79 6.00 -17.26
N ASN A 281 10.92 5.77 -18.25
CA ASN A 281 10.00 6.81 -18.74
C ASN A 281 9.02 7.26 -17.65
N ALA A 282 8.49 6.33 -16.85
CA ALA A 282 7.63 6.64 -15.72
C ALA A 282 8.36 7.52 -14.69
N PHE A 283 9.59 7.15 -14.34
CA PHE A 283 10.41 7.90 -13.40
C PHE A 283 10.67 9.35 -13.87
N ILE A 284 11.07 9.54 -15.13
CA ILE A 284 11.26 10.87 -15.72
C ILE A 284 9.95 11.66 -15.71
N LEU A 285 8.83 11.04 -16.07
CA LEU A 285 7.52 11.70 -16.10
C LEU A 285 7.12 12.22 -14.72
N ILE A 286 7.36 11.42 -13.68
CA ILE A 286 7.10 11.77 -12.29
C ILE A 286 7.98 12.96 -11.87
N LEU A 287 9.29 12.90 -12.10
CA LEU A 287 10.21 13.99 -11.71
C LEU A 287 9.85 15.31 -12.38
N ARG A 288 9.48 15.28 -13.67
CA ARG A 288 9.07 16.48 -14.42
C ARG A 288 7.76 17.08 -13.92
N ASN A 289 6.95 16.31 -13.19
CA ASN A 289 5.62 16.71 -12.72
C ASN A 289 5.44 16.44 -11.21
N ALA A 290 6.53 16.55 -10.43
CA ALA A 290 6.55 16.07 -9.04
C ALA A 290 5.41 16.68 -8.20
N ALA A 291 5.19 18.00 -8.28
CA ALA A 291 4.11 18.65 -7.55
C ALA A 291 2.73 18.06 -7.89
N ARG A 292 2.43 17.82 -9.18
CA ARG A 292 1.15 17.25 -9.63
C ARG A 292 0.95 15.84 -9.08
N PHE A 293 1.97 14.99 -9.19
CA PHE A 293 1.93 13.63 -8.64
C PHE A 293 1.77 13.63 -7.12
N THR A 294 2.46 14.54 -6.40
CA THR A 294 2.32 14.68 -4.96
C THR A 294 0.90 15.05 -4.56
N PHE A 295 0.24 15.99 -5.24
CA PHE A 295 -1.16 16.31 -4.92
C PHE A 295 -2.11 15.16 -5.21
N VAL A 296 -1.95 14.47 -6.36
CA VAL A 296 -2.80 13.31 -6.69
C VAL A 296 -2.66 12.22 -5.63
N GLU A 297 -1.42 11.89 -5.25
CA GLU A 297 -1.17 10.86 -4.23
C GLU A 297 -1.67 11.30 -2.85
N TRP A 298 -1.50 12.56 -2.47
CA TRP A 298 -1.98 13.09 -1.20
C TRP A 298 -3.51 13.06 -1.10
N ILE A 299 -4.22 13.52 -2.15
CA ILE A 299 -5.68 13.46 -2.20
C ILE A 299 -6.14 12.00 -2.19
N ALA A 300 -5.53 11.13 -3.01
CA ALA A 300 -5.88 9.71 -3.03
C ALA A 300 -5.66 9.03 -1.66
N PHE A 301 -4.60 9.40 -0.94
CA PHE A 301 -4.33 8.90 0.42
C PHE A 301 -5.44 9.33 1.39
N MET A 302 -5.92 10.57 1.33
CA MET A 302 -7.05 11.04 2.14
C MET A 302 -8.34 10.29 1.83
N PHE A 303 -8.66 10.07 0.55
CA PHE A 303 -9.81 9.27 0.14
C PHE A 303 -9.70 7.82 0.66
N ASN A 304 -8.51 7.22 0.63
CA ASN A 304 -8.28 5.90 1.19
C ASN A 304 -8.49 5.84 2.70
N ILE A 305 -8.08 6.88 3.45
CA ILE A 305 -8.35 6.97 4.89
C ILE A 305 -9.86 7.04 5.14
N LEU A 306 -10.57 7.94 4.44
CA LEU A 306 -12.02 8.08 4.59
C LEU A 306 -12.75 6.78 4.28
N GLY A 307 -12.38 6.11 3.18
CA GLY A 307 -12.93 4.81 2.82
C GLY A 307 -12.69 3.75 3.90
N LYS A 308 -11.47 3.69 4.46
CA LYS A 308 -11.15 2.75 5.55
C LYS A 308 -11.95 3.04 6.82
N ILE A 309 -12.07 4.30 7.23
CA ILE A 309 -12.86 4.69 8.40
C ILE A 309 -14.32 4.26 8.20
N LEU A 310 -14.91 4.55 7.04
CA LEU A 310 -16.28 4.17 6.71
C LEU A 310 -16.47 2.65 6.77
N ILE A 311 -15.57 1.87 6.15
CA ILE A 311 -15.63 0.41 6.17
C ILE A 311 -15.54 -0.14 7.60
N VAL A 312 -14.60 0.36 8.41
CA VAL A 312 -14.41 -0.08 9.79
C VAL A 312 -15.65 0.25 10.64
N THR A 313 -16.18 1.46 10.54
CA THR A 313 -17.38 1.87 11.30
C THR A 313 -18.59 1.02 10.93
N LEU A 314 -18.85 0.81 9.63
CA LEU A 314 -19.98 -0.02 9.18
C LEU A 314 -19.81 -1.47 9.63
N THR A 315 -18.61 -2.04 9.49
CA THR A 315 -18.34 -3.43 9.90
C THR A 315 -18.51 -3.60 11.41
N CYS A 316 -18.05 -2.62 12.20
CA CYS A 316 -18.22 -2.61 13.65
C CYS A 316 -19.71 -2.54 14.03
N LEU A 317 -20.48 -1.63 13.42
CA LEU A 317 -21.91 -1.49 13.67
C LEU A 317 -22.69 -2.76 13.32
N ILE A 318 -22.43 -3.35 12.14
CA ILE A 318 -23.06 -4.59 11.72
C ILE A 318 -22.71 -5.73 12.70
N SER A 319 -21.43 -5.84 13.08
CA SER A 319 -21.00 -6.88 14.02
C SER A 319 -21.66 -6.71 15.39
N TYR A 320 -21.79 -5.47 15.87
CA TYR A 320 -22.47 -5.16 17.12
C TYR A 320 -23.95 -5.57 17.07
N VAL A 321 -24.68 -5.22 16.01
CA VAL A 321 -26.09 -5.62 15.84
C VAL A 321 -26.24 -7.14 15.77
N ILE A 322 -25.35 -7.83 15.07
CA ILE A 322 -25.37 -9.31 15.01
C ILE A 322 -25.15 -9.92 16.39
N LEU A 323 -24.22 -9.38 17.18
CA LEU A 323 -23.97 -9.86 18.54
C LEU A 323 -25.19 -9.62 19.44
N GLU A 324 -25.79 -8.44 19.40
CA GLU A 324 -26.98 -8.11 20.18
C GLU A 324 -28.16 -9.04 19.86
N LEU A 325 -28.41 -9.30 18.57
CA LEU A 325 -29.42 -10.25 18.10
C LEU A 325 -29.14 -11.71 18.49
N TRP A 326 -27.87 -12.08 18.70
CA TRP A 326 -27.50 -13.43 19.10
C TRP A 326 -27.55 -13.63 20.62
N THR A 327 -27.36 -12.55 21.39
CA THR A 327 -27.38 -12.59 22.86
C THR A 327 -28.73 -12.26 23.51
N GLY A 328 -29.66 -11.65 22.77
CA GLY A 328 -31.01 -11.30 23.25
C GLY A 328 -32.07 -12.34 22.87
#